data_AF-A0A7J4IKC7-F1
#
_entry.id   AF-A0A7J4IKC7-F1
#
_cell.length_a   1.000
_cell.length_b   1.000
_cell.length_c   1.000
_cell.angle_alpha   90.00
_cell.angle_beta   90.00
_cell.angle_gamma   90.00
#
_symmetry.space_group_name_H-M   'P 1'
#
loop_
_entity.id
_entity.type
_entity.pdbx_description
1 polymer ?
#
loop_
_entity_poly.entity_id
_entity_poly.type
_entity_poly.pdbx_seq_one_letter_code
_entity_poly.pdbx_strand_id
1 'polypeptide(L)'
;MEAVPEIVAWHADDQGRRSRPRSSSLRIDRRHTRFSRARHVQRIREDKQLFAQLQKAIGTLKEDVFAGIQIPRDRIPAEYHRKFPNLESLWKLNLTRNWRLVYSVAGEGGAVVLVIEWLSHTEYERRFTY
;
A
#
# COMPACT_ATOMS: atom_id res chain seq x y z
N MET A 1 -25.89 7.05 19.11
CA MET A 1 -25.30 6.19 20.16
C MET A 1 -25.22 4.80 19.60
N GLU A 2 -24.00 4.30 19.47
CA GLU A 2 -23.64 3.01 18.92
C GLU A 2 -24.20 1.84 19.74
N ALA A 3 -24.47 0.71 19.07
CA ALA A 3 -24.36 -0.62 19.67
C ALA A 3 -24.27 -1.71 18.57
N VAL A 4 -23.03 -2.13 18.32
CA VAL A 4 -22.49 -3.49 18.08
C VAL A 4 -23.45 -4.62 17.61
N PRO A 5 -23.09 -5.41 16.57
CA PRO A 5 -23.85 -6.59 16.17
C PRO A 5 -23.61 -7.78 17.11
N GLU A 6 -24.70 -8.33 17.64
CA GLU A 6 -24.74 -9.52 18.49
C GLU A 6 -24.49 -10.79 17.67
N ILE A 7 -23.55 -11.61 18.13
CA ILE A 7 -23.17 -12.90 17.57
C ILE A 7 -24.28 -13.91 17.92
N VAL A 8 -25.06 -14.34 16.92
CA VAL A 8 -26.09 -15.36 17.12
C VAL A 8 -25.45 -16.74 17.14
N ALA A 9 -25.30 -17.28 18.37
CA ALA A 9 -25.01 -18.68 18.62
C ALA A 9 -26.23 -19.54 18.29
N TRP A 10 -26.01 -20.64 17.58
CA TRP A 10 -27.03 -21.66 17.31
C TRP A 10 -27.15 -22.57 18.53
N HIS A 11 -28.23 -22.45 19.30
CA HIS A 11 -28.69 -23.50 20.20
C HIS A 11 -29.89 -24.20 19.56
N ALA A 12 -29.82 -25.52 19.43
CA ALA A 12 -30.88 -26.35 18.90
C ALA A 12 -31.84 -26.75 20.04
N ASP A 13 -33.10 -26.37 19.94
CA ASP A 13 -34.19 -26.87 20.80
C ASP A 13 -35.12 -27.81 20.02
N ASP A 14 -35.55 -28.86 20.73
CA ASP A 14 -36.17 -30.10 20.26
C ASP A 14 -37.70 -30.01 20.06
N GLN A 15 -38.21 -28.89 19.54
CA GLN A 15 -39.64 -28.68 19.29
C GLN A 15 -39.85 -28.16 17.87
N GLY A 16 -40.04 -29.11 16.93
CA GLY A 16 -40.23 -28.85 15.51
C GLY A 16 -41.42 -27.96 15.15
N ARG A 17 -41.22 -26.63 15.17
CA ARG A 17 -42.05 -25.67 14.41
C ARG A 17 -41.18 -24.78 13.53
N ARG A 18 -41.25 -25.05 12.23
CA ARG A 18 -40.67 -24.26 11.15
C ARG A 18 -41.51 -23.01 10.94
N SER A 19 -40.93 -21.83 11.17
CA SER A 19 -41.49 -20.56 10.72
C SER A 19 -40.55 -19.95 9.67
N ARG A 20 -41.00 -19.89 8.42
CA ARG A 20 -40.32 -19.20 7.31
C ARG A 20 -40.51 -17.69 7.45
N PRO A 21 -39.47 -16.85 7.33
CA PRO A 21 -39.66 -15.48 6.90
C PRO A 21 -39.82 -15.45 5.37
N ARG A 22 -40.99 -15.03 4.90
CA ARG A 22 -41.17 -14.49 3.54
C ARG A 22 -40.51 -13.11 3.52
N SER A 23 -39.49 -12.89 2.70
CA SER A 23 -39.26 -11.57 2.11
C SER A 23 -38.40 -11.62 0.85
N SER A 24 -39.02 -11.16 -0.24
CA SER A 24 -38.46 -10.28 -1.27
C SER A 24 -37.12 -10.64 -1.92
N SER A 25 -37.24 -11.25 -3.11
CA SER A 25 -36.44 -11.02 -4.32
C SER A 25 -35.23 -10.06 -4.20
N LEU A 26 -34.03 -10.65 -4.23
CA LEU A 26 -32.83 -9.97 -4.72
C LEU A 26 -32.38 -10.69 -5.99
N ARG A 27 -32.71 -10.13 -7.15
CA ARG A 27 -32.14 -10.55 -8.43
C ARG A 27 -30.67 -10.10 -8.44
N ILE A 28 -29.76 -11.04 -8.22
CA ILE A 28 -28.33 -10.79 -8.42
C ILE A 28 -28.06 -10.89 -9.93
N ASP A 29 -27.81 -9.73 -10.55
CA ASP A 29 -27.35 -9.63 -11.93
C ASP A 29 -25.95 -10.26 -12.04
N ARG A 30 -25.89 -11.50 -12.54
CA ARG A 30 -24.66 -12.17 -12.97
C ARG A 30 -24.28 -11.65 -14.35
N ARG A 31 -23.63 -10.49 -14.43
CA ARG A 31 -23.00 -10.04 -15.67
C ARG A 31 -21.49 -9.85 -15.54
N HIS A 32 -20.80 -10.87 -16.05
CA HIS A 32 -19.51 -10.84 -16.74
C HIS A 32 -18.26 -10.41 -15.94
N THR A 33 -17.62 -11.37 -15.29
CA THR A 33 -16.17 -11.34 -15.05
C THR A 33 -15.44 -12.20 -16.09
N ARG A 34 -15.23 -11.63 -17.29
CA ARG A 34 -14.12 -12.04 -18.17
C ARG A 34 -12.87 -11.31 -17.70
N PHE A 35 -12.19 -11.82 -16.68
CA PHE A 35 -10.83 -11.37 -16.38
C PHE A 35 -9.88 -11.96 -17.43
N SER A 36 -9.33 -11.08 -18.26
CA SER A 36 -8.31 -11.38 -19.27
C SER A 36 -7.05 -11.97 -18.60
N ARG A 37 -6.83 -13.28 -18.79
CA ARG A 37 -5.75 -14.09 -18.19
C ARG A 37 -4.33 -13.52 -18.38
N ALA A 38 -4.08 -12.79 -19.47
CA ALA A 38 -2.77 -12.19 -19.77
C ALA A 38 -2.39 -11.02 -18.85
N ARG A 39 -3.31 -10.10 -18.56
CA ARG A 39 -3.05 -8.94 -17.68
C ARG A 39 -2.76 -9.35 -16.25
N HIS A 40 -3.43 -10.40 -15.77
CA HIS A 40 -3.26 -10.90 -14.41
C HIS A 40 -1.87 -11.51 -14.18
N VAL A 41 -1.34 -12.28 -15.16
CA VAL A 41 -0.01 -12.88 -15.07
C VAL A 41 1.11 -11.84 -15.17
N GLN A 42 0.94 -10.80 -15.99
CA GLN A 42 1.90 -9.69 -16.08
C GLN A 42 2.01 -8.96 -14.74
N ARG A 43 0.89 -8.63 -14.11
CA ARG A 43 0.87 -7.99 -12.78
C ARG A 43 1.63 -8.82 -11.74
N ILE A 44 1.38 -10.13 -11.67
CA ILE A 44 2.09 -11.03 -10.73
C ILE A 44 3.60 -11.04 -10.99
N ARG A 45 4.05 -10.94 -12.25
CA ARG A 45 5.48 -10.89 -12.58
C ARG A 45 6.11 -9.56 -12.19
N GLU A 46 5.43 -8.44 -12.47
CA GLU A 46 5.87 -7.10 -12.07
C GLU A 46 5.96 -6.98 -10.54
N ASP A 47 4.96 -7.50 -9.82
CA ASP A 47 4.93 -7.50 -8.35
C ASP A 47 6.14 -8.25 -7.77
N LYS A 48 6.48 -9.42 -8.31
CA LYS A 48 7.66 -10.20 -7.89
C LYS A 48 8.97 -9.47 -8.17
N GLN A 49 9.08 -8.83 -9.33
CA GLN A 49 10.27 -8.06 -9.69
C GLN A 49 10.42 -6.83 -8.81
N LEU A 50 9.34 -6.11 -8.54
CA LEU A 50 9.34 -4.97 -7.63
C LEU A 50 9.72 -5.40 -6.22
N PHE A 51 9.17 -6.51 -5.72
CA PHE A 51 9.52 -7.04 -4.41
C PHE A 51 11.02 -7.37 -4.31
N ALA A 52 11.59 -8.06 -5.31
CA ALA A 52 13.03 -8.36 -5.32
C ALA A 52 13.89 -7.10 -5.32
N GLN A 53 13.45 -6.05 -6.02
CA GLN A 53 14.14 -4.76 -6.04
C GLN A 53 14.06 -4.03 -4.71
N LEU A 54 12.90 -4.04 -4.06
CA LEU A 54 12.72 -3.46 -2.73
C LEU A 54 13.60 -4.17 -1.71
N GLN A 55 13.68 -5.51 -1.75
CA GLN A 55 14.58 -6.28 -0.89
C GLN A 55 16.05 -5.88 -1.09
N LYS A 56 16.48 -5.74 -2.35
CA LYS A 56 17.83 -5.27 -2.66
C LYS A 56 18.08 -3.85 -2.15
N ALA A 57 17.13 -2.95 -2.38
CA ALA A 57 17.21 -1.57 -1.92
C ALA A 57 17.31 -1.47 -0.40
N ILE A 58 16.52 -2.26 0.33
CA ILE A 58 16.62 -2.35 1.79
C ILE A 58 17.99 -2.88 2.22
N GLY A 59 18.56 -3.86 1.50
CA GLY A 59 19.93 -4.32 1.72
C GLY A 59 20.95 -3.19 1.59
N THR A 60 20.86 -2.41 0.50
CA THR A 60 21.70 -1.22 0.29
C THR A 60 21.53 -0.21 1.42
N LEU A 61 20.30 0.08 1.85
CA LEU A 61 20.02 1.05 2.92
C LEU A 61 20.49 0.58 4.31
N LYS A 62 20.67 -0.72 4.52
CA LYS A 62 21.27 -1.26 5.75
C LYS A 62 22.79 -1.04 5.80
N GLU A 63 23.44 -1.02 4.64
CA GLU A 63 24.88 -0.76 4.52
C GLU A 63 25.16 0.74 4.56
N ASP A 64 24.36 1.51 3.82
CA ASP A 64 24.44 2.97 3.74
C ASP A 64 23.04 3.59 3.62
N VAL A 65 22.61 4.23 4.70
CA VAL A 65 21.31 4.92 4.77
C VAL A 65 21.22 6.14 3.84
N PHE A 66 22.36 6.66 3.36
CA PHE A 66 22.44 7.82 2.48
C PHE A 66 22.71 7.44 1.01
N ALA A 67 22.61 6.16 0.66
CA ALA A 67 22.84 5.66 -0.71
C ALA A 67 21.87 6.22 -1.77
N GLY A 68 20.87 7.01 -1.37
CA GLY A 68 19.94 7.70 -2.26
C GLY A 68 20.40 9.10 -2.68
N ILE A 69 19.54 9.77 -3.43
CA ILE A 69 19.68 11.18 -3.78
C ILE A 69 18.75 11.97 -2.86
N GLN A 70 19.29 12.93 -2.12
CA GLN A 70 18.48 13.82 -1.29
C GLN A 70 17.55 14.67 -2.18
N ILE A 71 16.28 14.74 -1.81
CA ILE A 71 15.30 15.61 -2.45
C ILE A 71 15.40 16.99 -1.78
N PRO A 72 15.61 18.06 -2.57
CA PRO A 72 15.64 19.42 -2.04
C PRO A 72 14.33 19.78 -1.31
N ARG A 73 14.44 20.46 -0.16
CA ARG A 73 13.30 20.72 0.75
C ARG A 73 12.21 21.57 0.09
N ASP A 74 12.57 22.44 -0.83
CA ASP A 74 11.68 23.26 -1.67
C ASP A 74 10.83 22.44 -2.65
N ARG A 75 11.29 21.23 -3.02
CA ARG A 75 10.58 20.33 -3.94
C ARG A 75 9.68 19.32 -3.22
N ILE A 76 9.69 19.30 -1.88
CA ILE A 76 8.87 18.37 -1.10
C ILE A 76 7.44 18.94 -1.04
N PRO A 77 6.43 18.23 -1.56
CA PRO A 77 5.06 18.72 -1.50
C PRO A 77 4.58 18.89 -0.06
N ALA A 78 3.80 19.95 0.21
CA ALA A 78 3.31 20.25 1.55
C ALA A 78 2.45 19.12 2.18
N GLU A 79 1.91 18.21 1.36
CA GLU A 79 1.24 17.02 1.87
C GLU A 79 2.17 16.08 2.66
N TYR A 80 3.46 16.01 2.34
CA TYR A 80 4.41 15.16 3.07
C TYR A 80 4.65 15.71 4.47
N HIS A 81 4.82 17.03 4.61
CA HIS A 81 4.96 17.66 5.92
C HIS A 81 3.70 17.51 6.78
N ARG A 82 2.51 17.47 6.17
CA ARG A 82 1.26 17.21 6.89
C ARG A 82 1.10 15.76 7.34
N LYS A 83 1.48 14.80 6.48
CA LYS A 83 1.42 13.36 6.78
C LYS A 83 2.51 12.92 7.75
N PHE A 84 3.68 13.54 7.64
CA PHE A 84 4.90 13.22 8.39
C PHE A 84 5.46 14.52 9.02
N PRO A 85 4.94 14.94 10.18
CA PRO A 85 5.33 16.21 10.81
C PRO A 85 6.82 16.26 11.21
N ASN A 86 7.43 15.10 11.47
CA ASN A 86 8.85 14.98 11.85
C ASN A 86 9.74 14.61 10.64
N LEU A 87 9.36 15.03 9.43
CA LEU A 87 10.15 14.78 8.23
C LEU A 87 11.35 15.75 8.18
N GLU A 88 12.52 15.27 8.57
CA GLU A 88 13.77 16.04 8.55
C GLU A 88 14.40 16.07 7.18
N SER A 89 14.45 14.91 6.50
CA SER A 89 15.08 14.76 5.19
C SER A 89 14.28 13.79 4.33
N LEU A 90 14.24 14.04 3.03
CA LEU A 90 13.59 13.14 2.08
C LEU A 90 14.59 12.72 1.03
N TRP A 91 14.61 11.44 0.73
CA TRP A 91 15.57 10.81 -0.16
C TRP A 91 14.83 9.98 -1.20
N LYS A 92 15.41 9.90 -2.40
CA LYS A 92 14.98 8.97 -3.44
C LYS A 92 16.07 7.98 -3.76
N LEU A 93 15.70 6.71 -3.87
CA LEU A 93 16.56 5.67 -4.43
C LEU A 93 15.94 5.17 -5.73
N ASN A 94 16.71 5.24 -6.81
CA ASN A 94 16.26 4.76 -8.11
C ASN A 94 16.30 3.22 -8.13
N LEU A 95 15.14 2.61 -8.33
CA LEU A 95 15.01 1.18 -8.56
C LEU A 95 15.05 0.92 -10.07
N THR A 96 15.37 -0.31 -10.49
CA THR A 96 15.31 -0.68 -11.90
C THR A 96 13.86 -0.60 -12.45
N ARG A 97 13.71 -0.46 -13.78
CA ARG A 97 12.39 -0.43 -14.46
C ARG A 97 11.45 0.67 -13.99
N ASN A 98 11.94 1.91 -13.94
CA ASN A 98 11.13 3.10 -13.70
C ASN A 98 10.48 3.21 -12.31
N TRP A 99 10.98 2.56 -11.27
CA TRP A 99 10.49 2.77 -9.90
C TRP A 99 11.44 3.68 -9.11
N ARG A 100 10.89 4.42 -8.13
CA ARG A 100 11.62 5.29 -7.19
C ARG A 100 11.13 4.97 -5.80
N LEU A 101 12.03 4.54 -4.93
CA LEU A 101 11.76 4.39 -3.51
C LEU A 101 11.99 5.75 -2.84
N VAL A 102 10.98 6.25 -2.13
CA VAL A 102 11.04 7.49 -1.36
C VAL A 102 11.10 7.12 0.12
N TYR A 103 12.10 7.66 0.82
CA TYR A 103 12.34 7.36 2.22
C TYR A 103 12.89 8.58 2.98
N SER A 104 12.81 8.55 4.29
CA SER A 104 13.42 9.52 5.20
C SER A 104 14.48 8.83 6.04
N VAL A 105 15.54 9.56 6.37
CA VAL A 105 16.52 9.14 7.39
C VAL A 105 16.28 10.00 8.63
N ALA A 106 16.17 9.37 9.79
CA ALA A 106 15.95 10.03 11.08
C ALA A 106 16.72 9.32 12.20
N GLY A 107 16.99 10.02 13.31
CA GLY A 107 17.57 9.45 14.53
C GLY A 107 18.96 9.98 14.88
N GLU A 108 19.16 10.33 16.15
CA GLU A 108 20.45 10.71 16.72
C GLU A 108 21.16 9.48 17.31
N GLY A 109 22.35 9.14 16.82
CA GLY A 109 23.16 8.02 17.34
C GLY A 109 22.89 6.65 16.71
N GLY A 110 21.89 6.55 15.82
CA GLY A 110 21.63 5.38 14.98
C GLY A 110 20.63 5.74 13.89
N ALA A 111 21.06 5.70 12.63
CA ALA A 111 20.23 6.14 11.52
C ALA A 111 19.11 5.13 11.24
N VAL A 112 17.86 5.60 11.35
CA VAL A 112 16.64 4.85 11.03
C VAL A 112 16.13 5.28 9.68
N VAL A 113 15.86 4.31 8.82
CA VAL A 113 15.25 4.51 7.51
C VAL A 113 13.74 4.30 7.62
N LEU A 114 12.98 5.36 7.36
CA LEU A 114 11.53 5.31 7.23
C LEU A 114 11.16 5.25 5.74
N VAL A 115 10.72 4.07 5.29
CA VAL A 115 10.17 3.92 3.93
C VAL A 115 8.80 4.59 3.87
N ILE A 116 8.67 5.60 3.02
CA ILE A 116 7.42 6.37 2.88
C ILE A 116 6.56 5.76 1.79
N GLU A 117 7.10 5.62 0.58
CA GLU A 117 6.39 5.02 -0.56
C GLU A 117 7.36 4.63 -1.68
N TRP A 118 6.86 3.88 -2.66
CA TRP A 118 7.55 3.66 -3.92
C TRP A 118 6.61 4.01 -5.07
N LEU A 119 7.15 4.74 -6.05
CA LEU A 119 6.39 5.33 -7.14
C LEU A 119 7.00 4.96 -8.48
N SER A 120 6.17 4.84 -9.51
CA SER A 120 6.68 4.84 -10.87
C SER A 120 7.31 6.19 -11.22
N HIS A 121 8.09 6.24 -12.29
CA HIS A 121 8.74 7.45 -12.78
C HIS A 121 7.73 8.57 -13.00
N THR A 122 6.64 8.25 -13.69
CA THR A 122 5.59 9.20 -14.03
C THR A 122 4.85 9.71 -12.80
N GLU A 123 4.61 8.86 -11.80
CA GLU A 123 3.98 9.29 -10.54
C GLU A 123 4.92 10.18 -9.72
N TYR A 124 6.21 9.85 -9.71
CA TYR A 124 7.24 10.65 -9.06
C TYR A 124 7.33 12.05 -9.70
N GLU A 125 7.48 12.14 -11.03
CA GLU A 125 7.56 13.43 -11.73
C GLU A 125 6.33 14.31 -11.48
N ARG A 126 5.13 13.72 -11.55
CA ARG A 126 3.87 14.44 -11.28
C ARG A 126 3.80 14.99 -9.86
N ARG A 127 4.30 14.23 -8.87
CA ARG A 127 4.20 14.59 -7.46
C ARG A 127 5.25 15.61 -7.05
N PHE A 128 6.48 15.47 -7.55
CA PHE A 128 7.62 16.33 -7.19
C PHE A 128 7.88 17.45 -8.22
N THR A 129 7.00 17.58 -9.22
CA THR A 129 7.03 18.64 -10.25
C THR A 129 8.40 18.74 -10.94
N TYR A 130 8.90 17.58 -11.39
CA TYR A 130 10.12 17.47 -12.18
C TYR A 130 9.85 17.53 -13.69
#